data_AF-A0A918PDJ9-F1
#
_entry.id   AF-A0A918PDJ9-F1
#
_cell.length_a   1.000
_cell.length_b   1.000
_cell.length_c   1.000
_cell.angle_alpha   90.00
_cell.angle_beta   90.00
_cell.angle_gamma   90.00
#
_symmetry.space_group_name_H-M   'P 1'
#
loop_
_entity.id
_entity.type
_entity.pdbx_description
1 polymer ?
#
loop_
_entity_poly.entity_id
_entity_poly.type
_entity_poly.pdbx_seq_one_letter_code
_entity_poly.pdbx_strand_id
1 'polypeptide(L)' 'MPERTDISSILVIGTGPIVMGHTCAFDYSDTQMIKVPKD' A
#
# COMPACT_ATOMS: atom_id res chain seq x y z
N MET A 1 -7.16 3.07 -15.61
CA MET A 1 -7.38 1.62 -15.45
C MET A 1 -8.70 1.44 -14.73
N PRO A 2 -9.59 0.56 -15.21
CA PRO A 2 -10.84 0.26 -14.52
C PRO A 2 -10.56 -0.55 -13.24
N GLU A 3 -11.47 -0.44 -12.27
CA GLU A 3 -11.44 -1.21 -11.04
C GLU A 3 -11.68 -2.71 -11.31
N ARG A 4 -11.02 -3.56 -10.52
CA ARG A 4 -11.12 -5.03 -10.57
C ARG A 4 -12.19 -5.50 -9.58
N THR A 5 -13.30 -6.05 -10.07
CA THR A 5 -14.41 -6.53 -9.23
C THR A 5 -14.26 -8.00 -8.78
N ASP A 6 -13.24 -8.71 -9.26
CA ASP A 6 -12.92 -10.10 -8.94
C ASP A 6 -12.11 -10.27 -7.64
N ILE A 7 -11.60 -9.17 -7.07
CA ILE A 7 -10.73 -9.18 -5.89
C ILE A 7 -11.52 -8.76 -4.66
N SER A 8 -11.74 -9.68 -3.71
CA SER A 8 -12.47 -9.40 -2.46
C SER A 8 -11.58 -8.99 -1.29
N SER A 9 -10.30 -9.34 -1.34
CA SER A 9 -9.33 -9.03 -0.29
C SER A 9 -7.95 -8.81 -0.87
N ILE A 10 -7.23 -7.84 -0.33
CA ILE A 10 -5.85 -7.52 -0.70
C ILE A 10 -5.00 -7.60 0.56
N LEU A 11 -3.93 -8.39 0.52
CA LEU A 11 -2.90 -8.40 1.56
C LEU A 11 -1.83 -7.38 1.20
N VAL A 12 -1.66 -6.35 2.02
CA VAL A 12 -0.57 -5.38 1.90
C VAL A 12 0.57 -5.84 2.79
N ILE A 13 1.74 -6.10 2.20
CA ILE A 13 2.96 -6.43 2.96
C ILE A 13 3.73 -5.13 3.16
N GLY A 14 3.87 -4.74 4.42
CA GLY A 14 4.60 -3.53 4.79
C GLY A 14 6.07 -3.60 4.39
N THR A 15 6.69 -2.43 4.29
CA THR A 15 7.97 -2.31 3.62
C THR A 15 9.20 -2.75 4.45
N GLY A 16 9.01 -3.12 5.72
CA GLY A 16 10.06 -3.64 6.59
C GLY A 16 10.79 -2.55 7.40
N PRO A 17 11.93 -2.86 8.05
CA PRO A 17 12.65 -1.90 8.88
C PRO A 17 13.32 -0.79 8.05
N ILE A 18 13.40 0.41 8.62
CA ILE A 18 14.04 1.57 7.98
C ILE A 18 15.54 1.33 7.85
N VAL A 19 16.05 1.39 6.61
CA VAL A 19 17.48 1.24 6.27
C VAL A 19 17.89 2.28 5.23
N MET A 20 19.19 2.51 5.00
CA MET A 20 19.63 3.44 3.94
C MET A 20 19.12 2.97 2.58
N GLY A 21 18.39 3.84 1.87
CA GLY A 21 17.70 3.52 0.62
C GLY A 21 16.27 3.01 0.79
N HIS A 22 15.85 2.70 2.01
CA HIS A 22 14.49 2.30 2.38
C HIS A 22 13.97 3.19 3.52
N THR A 23 13.58 4.41 3.16
CA THR A 23 13.21 5.47 4.11
C THR A 23 11.70 5.67 4.20
N CYS A 24 11.27 6.62 5.03
CA CYS A 24 9.88 6.92 5.33
C CYS A 24 8.97 7.25 4.13
N ALA A 25 9.54 7.45 2.92
CA ALA A 25 8.76 7.57 1.70
C ALA A 25 7.93 6.31 1.43
N PHE A 26 8.46 5.14 1.80
CA PHE A 26 7.76 3.86 1.67
C PHE A 26 6.60 3.73 2.67
N ASP A 27 6.75 4.23 3.90
CA ASP A 27 5.66 4.26 4.87
C ASP A 27 4.50 5.16 4.41
N TYR A 28 4.80 6.29 3.76
CA TYR A 28 3.75 7.14 3.18
C TYR A 28 3.00 6.41 2.06
N SER A 29 3.69 5.71 1.18
CA SER A 29 3.07 4.89 0.13
C SER A 29 2.19 3.77 0.70
N ASP A 30 2.64 3.09 1.77
CA ASP A 30 1.87 2.05 2.44
C ASP A 30 0.56 2.60 3.03
N THR A 31 0.62 3.77 3.67
CA THR A 31 -0.59 4.42 4.20
C THR A 31 -1.53 4.90 3.10
N GLN A 32 -1.01 5.39 1.98
CA GLN A 32 -1.82 5.78 0.82
C GLN A 32 -2.55 4.59 0.22
N MET A 33 -1.92 3.42 0.11
CA MET A 33 -2.56 2.19 -0.36
C MET A 33 -3.76 1.78 0.51
N ILE A 34 -3.66 1.97 1.83
CA ILE A 34 -4.73 1.61 2.77
C ILE A 34 -5.83 2.67 2.81
N LYS A 35 -5.49 3.94 2.55
CA LYS A 35 -6.42 5.07 2.62
C LYS A 35 -7.24 5.26 1.34
N VAL A 36 -7.02 4.47 0.29
CA VAL A 36 -7.83 4.54 -0.94
C VAL A 36 -9.30 4.27 -0.58
N PRO A 37 -10.24 5.16 -0.95
CA PRO A 37 -11.67 4.95 -0.72
C PRO A 37 -12.12 3.64 -1.35
N LYS A 38 -12.82 2.82 -0.55
CA LYS A 38 -13.63 1.70 -1.03
C LYS A 38 -14.99 2.28 -1.44
N ASP A 39 -15.05 2.96 -2.57
CA ASP A 39 -16.34 3.25 -3.20
C ASP A 39 -16.84 2.00 -3.94
#